data_AF-A0A2G9NRX4-F1
#
_entry.id   AF-A0A2G9NRX4-F1
#
_cell.length_a   1.000
_cell.length_b   1.000
_cell.length_c   1.000
_cell.angle_alpha   90.00
_cell.angle_beta   90.00
_cell.angle_gamma   90.00
#
_symmetry.space_group_name_H-M   'P 1'
#
loop_
_entity.id
_entity.type
_entity.pdbx_description
1 polymer ?
#
loop_
_entity_poly.entity_id
_entity_poly.type
_entity_poly.pdbx_seq_one_letter_code
_entity_poly.pdbx_strand_id
1 'polypeptide(L)'
;MENNDRRGNMSLVRKTPAKSIESRHPISDETRAIIKRETGKDYQYAYQLPELLDLSNCTDLVDVSALGGVIWLYLRGCTKVTDVSALGRVRELWLCECTKVTDVSMLGGVEILHLGGCTGITDVSMLGEVEQLDLGGCTGITDVSALGGVEWLKLSGCIEITDVSALGGVEWLFLDGCTKVTDVSALGDVKKLWLNGCTNVTDVSKLGGVKILNLRGCTGITDVSMLGSIEELNLHGCTGITNVSKLGGVKCLDLKGCTGITDFSMVPQARK
;
A
#
# COMPACT_ATOMS: atom_id res chain seq x y z
N MET A 1 -41.73 -4.38 59.25
CA MET A 1 -40.73 -3.30 59.40
C MET A 1 -39.38 -3.93 59.12
N GLU A 2 -39.15 -4.28 57.86
CA GLU A 2 -38.50 -3.46 56.82
C GLU A 2 -36.98 -3.58 56.85
N ASN A 3 -36.48 -4.10 55.72
CA ASN A 3 -35.09 -4.28 55.34
C ASN A 3 -34.28 -2.99 55.45
N ASN A 4 -32.99 -3.10 55.79
CA ASN A 4 -31.99 -2.34 55.04
C ASN A 4 -30.62 -3.01 55.07
N ASP A 5 -30.35 -3.68 53.95
CA ASP A 5 -29.06 -4.15 53.49
C ASP A 5 -28.26 -2.94 52.96
N ARG A 6 -27.10 -2.66 53.53
CA ARG A 6 -26.10 -1.74 52.95
C ARG A 6 -24.71 -2.33 53.05
N ARG A 7 -24.43 -3.32 52.22
CA ARG A 7 -23.06 -3.64 51.81
C ARG A 7 -22.53 -2.49 50.96
N GLY A 8 -21.66 -1.68 51.55
CA GLY A 8 -20.87 -0.69 50.84
C GLY A 8 -19.93 -1.40 49.85
N ASN A 9 -20.27 -1.30 48.57
CA ASN A 9 -19.49 -1.80 47.46
C ASN A 9 -18.25 -0.89 47.28
N MET A 10 -17.11 -1.28 47.85
CA MET A 10 -15.84 -0.58 47.67
C MET A 10 -15.29 -0.93 46.28
N SER A 11 -15.79 -0.21 45.28
CA SER A 11 -15.30 -0.21 43.91
C SER A 11 -13.80 0.13 43.92
N LEU A 12 -12.96 -0.86 43.59
CA LEU A 12 -11.60 -0.66 43.13
C LEU A 12 -11.66 0.16 41.85
N VAL A 13 -11.56 1.48 42.00
CA VAL A 13 -11.29 2.39 40.88
C VAL A 13 -9.94 1.97 40.31
N ARG A 14 -9.96 1.21 39.22
CA ARG A 14 -8.79 1.02 38.36
C ARG A 14 -8.39 2.41 37.90
N LYS A 15 -7.35 2.97 38.50
CA LYS A 15 -6.69 4.18 38.01
C LYS A 15 -6.30 3.90 36.56
N THR A 16 -6.90 4.64 35.63
CA THR A 16 -6.40 4.72 34.26
C THR A 16 -4.90 5.01 34.31
N PRO A 17 -4.07 4.34 33.49
CA PRO A 17 -2.65 4.65 33.43
C PRO A 17 -2.50 6.15 33.14
N ALA A 18 -1.64 6.83 33.90
CA ALA A 18 -1.34 8.23 33.65
C ALA A 18 -0.86 8.34 32.20
N LYS A 19 -1.59 9.09 31.36
CA LYS A 19 -1.18 9.35 29.98
C LYS A 19 0.23 9.98 30.03
N SER A 20 1.15 9.44 29.23
CA SER A 20 2.58 9.81 29.19
C SER A 20 2.78 11.33 29.03
N ILE A 21 3.97 11.84 29.34
CA ILE A 21 4.31 13.28 29.20
C ILE A 21 4.02 13.81 27.78
N GLU A 22 4.19 12.97 26.74
CA GLU A 22 3.82 13.25 25.34
C GLU A 22 2.33 13.61 25.15
N SER A 23 1.45 13.10 26.00
CA SER A 23 0.01 13.35 25.90
C SER A 23 -0.40 14.79 26.23
N ARG A 24 0.46 15.56 26.91
CA ARG A 24 0.22 16.98 27.26
C ARG A 24 0.69 17.96 26.19
N HIS A 25 1.12 17.48 25.03
CA HIS A 25 1.53 18.35 23.93
C HIS A 25 0.36 19.25 23.50
N PRO A 26 0.49 20.59 23.61
CA PRO A 26 -0.53 21.50 23.15
C PRO A 26 -0.64 21.42 21.62
N ILE A 27 -1.86 21.47 21.11
CA ILE A 27 -2.09 21.58 19.67
C ILE A 27 -1.84 23.04 19.28
N SER A 28 -1.06 23.29 18.23
CA SER A 28 -0.84 24.66 17.71
C SER A 28 -2.18 25.31 17.36
N ASP A 29 -2.27 26.63 17.49
CA ASP A 29 -3.53 27.36 17.26
C ASP A 29 -4.03 27.16 15.82
N GLU A 30 -3.11 27.08 14.85
CA GLU A 30 -3.41 26.80 13.45
C GLU A 30 -4.00 25.39 13.26
N THR A 31 -3.34 24.35 13.77
CA THR A 31 -3.81 22.97 13.65
C THR A 31 -5.12 22.77 14.42
N ARG A 32 -5.25 23.40 15.59
CA ARG A 32 -6.49 23.39 16.38
C ARG A 32 -7.65 24.05 15.65
N ALA A 33 -7.42 25.18 14.97
CA ALA A 33 -8.45 25.84 14.17
C ALA A 33 -8.91 24.96 13.00
N ILE A 34 -7.99 24.26 12.33
CA ILE A 34 -8.30 23.29 11.28
C ILE A 34 -9.11 22.13 11.83
N ILE A 35 -8.67 21.51 12.94
CA ILE A 35 -9.41 20.41 13.57
C ILE A 35 -10.81 20.86 13.97
N LYS A 36 -10.96 22.07 14.51
CA LYS A 36 -12.28 22.61 14.88
C LYS A 36 -13.16 22.85 13.66
N ARG A 37 -12.59 23.29 12.54
CA ARG A 37 -13.29 23.44 11.25
C ARG A 37 -13.82 22.10 10.75
N GLU A 38 -13.00 21.05 10.77
CA GLU A 38 -13.38 19.73 10.22
C GLU A 38 -14.28 18.92 11.16
N THR A 39 -14.04 19.01 12.48
CA THR A 39 -14.71 18.13 13.46
C THR A 39 -15.83 18.82 14.25
N GLY A 40 -15.91 20.15 14.20
CA GLY A 40 -16.78 20.97 15.04
C GLY A 40 -16.38 20.99 16.53
N LYS A 41 -15.29 20.31 16.91
CA LYS A 41 -14.84 20.17 18.29
C LYS A 41 -13.54 20.90 18.53
N ASP A 42 -13.45 21.51 19.70
CA ASP A 42 -12.33 22.35 20.07
C ASP A 42 -11.41 21.61 21.05
N TYR A 43 -10.36 20.99 20.51
CA TYR A 43 -9.36 20.26 21.29
C TYR A 43 -8.14 21.14 21.52
N GLN A 44 -7.73 21.31 22.77
CA GLN A 44 -6.55 22.10 23.14
C GLN A 44 -5.28 21.26 23.23
N TYR A 45 -5.41 19.97 23.54
CA TYR A 45 -4.28 19.07 23.80
C TYR A 45 -4.43 17.75 23.04
N ALA A 46 -3.29 17.18 22.64
CA ALA A 46 -3.21 15.92 21.89
C ALA A 46 -4.03 14.78 22.52
N TYR A 47 -4.02 14.64 23.86
CA TYR A 47 -4.76 13.57 24.55
C TYR A 47 -6.28 13.62 24.39
N GLN A 48 -6.82 14.74 23.92
CA GLN A 48 -8.25 14.96 23.72
C GLN A 48 -8.69 14.57 22.30
N LEU A 49 -7.74 14.35 21.39
CA LEU A 49 -8.04 13.96 20.02
C LEU A 49 -8.82 12.64 20.00
N PRO A 50 -9.74 12.48 19.03
CA PRO A 50 -10.44 11.23 18.82
C PRO A 50 -9.47 10.14 18.36
N GLU A 51 -9.89 8.87 18.48
CA GLU A 51 -9.13 7.75 17.93
C GLU A 51 -9.03 7.82 16.40
N LEU A 52 -10.08 8.30 15.73
CA LEU A 52 -10.12 8.57 14.29
C LEU A 52 -10.19 10.07 14.05
N LEU A 53 -9.24 10.59 13.28
CA LEU A 53 -9.21 11.98 12.86
C LEU A 53 -8.98 12.05 11.34
N ASP A 54 -9.94 12.64 10.63
CA ASP A 54 -9.84 12.91 9.20
C ASP A 54 -9.67 14.41 8.98
N LEU A 55 -8.51 14.79 8.41
CA LEU A 55 -8.16 16.14 7.97
C LEU A 55 -7.80 16.14 6.48
N SER A 56 -8.30 15.17 5.71
CA SER A 56 -8.03 15.08 4.28
C SER A 56 -8.39 16.38 3.56
N ASN A 57 -7.56 16.77 2.61
CA ASN A 57 -7.64 17.99 1.82
C ASN A 57 -7.52 19.30 2.61
N CYS A 58 -7.09 19.25 3.88
CA CYS A 58 -6.66 20.44 4.61
C CYS A 58 -5.31 20.91 4.06
N THR A 59 -5.34 21.58 2.91
CA THR A 59 -4.16 22.10 2.19
C THR A 59 -3.43 23.21 2.95
N ASP A 60 -4.05 23.75 4.00
CA ASP A 60 -3.48 24.70 4.93
C ASP A 60 -2.81 24.07 6.15
N LEU A 61 -2.97 22.76 6.38
CA LEU A 61 -2.35 22.03 7.49
C LEU A 61 -0.83 21.91 7.30
N VAL A 62 -0.08 22.30 8.33
CA VAL A 62 1.39 22.27 8.34
C VAL A 62 1.90 21.38 9.47
N ASP A 63 1.47 21.67 10.70
CA ASP A 63 1.97 21.04 11.91
C ASP A 63 1.08 19.86 12.34
N VAL A 64 1.65 18.65 12.26
CA VAL A 64 1.00 17.41 12.67
C VAL A 64 1.64 16.80 13.93
N SER A 65 2.53 17.53 14.60
CA SER A 65 3.31 17.04 15.75
C SER A 65 2.44 16.56 16.91
N ALA A 66 1.26 17.14 17.08
CA ALA A 66 0.30 16.77 18.12
C ALA A 66 -0.58 15.56 17.77
N LEU A 67 -0.53 15.06 16.53
CA LEU A 67 -1.47 14.05 16.03
C LEU A 67 -1.00 12.61 16.23
N GLY A 68 0.22 12.39 16.72
CA GLY A 68 0.83 11.06 16.87
C GLY A 68 0.12 10.09 17.84
N GLY A 69 -0.84 10.58 18.62
CA GLY A 69 -1.68 9.75 19.50
C GLY A 69 -2.98 9.26 18.87
N VAL A 70 -3.30 9.69 17.64
CA VAL A 70 -4.47 9.23 16.87
C VAL A 70 -4.20 7.81 16.36
N ILE A 71 -5.23 6.95 16.38
CA ILE A 71 -5.10 5.55 15.92
C ILE A 71 -5.29 5.47 14.39
N TRP A 72 -6.30 6.15 13.86
CA TRP A 72 -6.61 6.24 12.42
C TRP A 72 -6.55 7.70 11.96
N LEU A 73 -5.53 8.04 11.19
CA LEU A 73 -5.25 9.43 10.80
C LEU A 73 -5.27 9.58 9.28
N TYR A 74 -6.20 10.39 8.78
CA TYR A 74 -6.34 10.68 7.35
C TYR A 74 -5.88 12.11 7.04
N LEU A 75 -4.81 12.23 6.27
CA LEU A 75 -4.13 13.48 5.88
C LEU A 75 -3.97 13.58 4.35
N ARG A 76 -4.76 12.83 3.57
CA ARG A 76 -4.65 12.83 2.10
C ARG A 76 -4.73 14.25 1.57
N GLY A 77 -3.81 14.65 0.70
CA GLY A 77 -3.83 15.96 0.06
C GLY A 77 -3.46 17.13 0.98
N CYS A 78 -2.94 16.88 2.18
CA CYS A 78 -2.36 17.91 3.04
C CYS A 78 -0.98 18.35 2.50
N THR A 79 -0.99 19.09 1.39
CA THR A 79 0.19 19.42 0.57
C THR A 79 1.25 20.31 1.24
N LYS A 80 0.97 20.87 2.43
CA LYS A 80 1.92 21.65 3.21
C LYS A 80 2.58 20.88 4.35
N VAL A 81 2.10 19.69 4.69
CA VAL A 81 2.74 18.81 5.67
C VAL A 81 4.10 18.36 5.11
N THR A 82 5.12 18.40 5.96
CA THR A 82 6.52 18.09 5.62
C THR A 82 7.12 17.13 6.63
N ASP A 83 7.01 17.48 7.91
CA ASP A 83 7.46 16.65 9.03
C ASP A 83 6.32 15.75 9.50
N VAL A 84 6.52 14.44 9.36
CA VAL A 84 5.61 13.38 9.80
C VAL A 84 6.23 12.51 10.90
N SER A 85 7.36 12.95 11.49
CA SER A 85 8.14 12.16 12.46
C SER A 85 7.35 11.77 13.71
N ALA A 86 6.38 12.59 14.11
CA ALA A 86 5.51 12.33 15.25
C ALA A 86 4.47 11.22 15.00
N LEU A 87 4.25 10.80 13.75
CA LEU A 87 3.15 9.94 13.36
C LEU A 87 3.49 8.43 13.40
N GLY A 88 4.71 8.06 13.81
CA GLY A 88 5.19 6.67 13.80
C GLY A 88 4.47 5.69 14.72
N ARG A 89 3.52 6.15 15.55
CA ARG A 89 2.67 5.31 16.42
C ARG A 89 1.21 5.23 15.98
N VAL A 90 0.86 5.90 14.90
CA VAL A 90 -0.46 5.77 14.26
C VAL A 90 -0.57 4.36 13.71
N ARG A 91 -1.74 3.70 13.89
CA ARG A 91 -1.96 2.36 13.36
C ARG A 91 -2.23 2.38 11.85
N GLU A 92 -3.11 3.28 11.42
CA GLU A 92 -3.44 3.49 10.01
C GLU A 92 -3.27 4.96 9.63
N LEU A 93 -2.38 5.22 8.67
CA LEU A 93 -1.97 6.56 8.28
C LEU A 93 -2.12 6.77 6.76
N TRP A 94 -2.91 7.76 6.38
CA TRP A 94 -3.10 8.14 4.98
C TRP A 94 -2.47 9.49 4.69
N LEU A 95 -1.38 9.49 3.94
CA LEU A 95 -0.60 10.66 3.52
C LEU A 95 -0.60 10.82 1.99
N CYS A 96 -1.50 10.15 1.27
CA CYS A 96 -1.54 10.22 -0.19
C CYS A 96 -1.54 11.67 -0.70
N GLU A 97 -0.76 11.96 -1.73
CA GLU A 97 -0.63 13.29 -2.35
C GLU A 97 -0.03 14.38 -1.41
N CYS A 98 0.56 14.02 -0.26
CA CYS A 98 1.39 14.91 0.55
C CYS A 98 2.77 15.11 -0.09
N THR A 99 2.81 15.79 -1.24
CA THR A 99 3.99 15.90 -2.12
C THR A 99 5.25 16.53 -1.51
N LYS A 100 5.15 17.17 -0.34
CA LYS A 100 6.29 17.74 0.38
C LYS A 100 6.86 16.84 1.47
N VAL A 101 6.20 15.72 1.78
CA VAL A 101 6.76 14.69 2.66
C VAL A 101 7.86 13.97 1.90
N THR A 102 9.04 13.89 2.52
CA THR A 102 10.26 13.32 1.92
C THR A 102 10.90 12.31 2.86
N ASP A 103 10.97 12.63 4.15
CA ASP A 103 11.44 11.73 5.21
C ASP A 103 10.27 10.96 5.81
N VAL A 104 10.30 9.64 5.65
CA VAL A 104 9.33 8.68 6.21
C VAL A 104 9.99 7.68 7.16
N SER A 105 11.22 7.95 7.59
CA SER A 105 12.04 7.02 8.39
C SER A 105 11.40 6.64 9.72
N MET A 106 10.57 7.51 10.29
CA MET A 106 9.88 7.28 11.56
C MET A 106 8.56 6.52 11.41
N LEU A 107 8.12 6.22 10.17
CA LEU A 107 6.83 5.58 9.91
C LEU A 107 6.90 4.04 9.84
N GLY A 108 8.08 3.44 10.09
CA GLY A 108 8.27 1.98 10.02
C GLY A 108 7.45 1.16 11.02
N GLY A 109 6.88 1.80 12.04
CA GLY A 109 5.99 1.14 13.03
C GLY A 109 4.50 1.22 12.70
N VAL A 110 4.12 1.85 11.58
CA VAL A 110 2.72 1.95 11.14
C VAL A 110 2.28 0.63 10.51
N GLU A 111 1.11 0.10 10.89
CA GLU A 111 0.57 -1.16 10.36
C GLU A 111 0.09 -0.99 8.91
N ILE A 112 -0.70 0.05 8.65
CA ILE A 112 -1.27 0.36 7.34
C ILE A 112 -0.86 1.78 6.94
N LEU A 113 -0.01 1.90 5.92
CA LEU A 113 0.59 3.17 5.51
C LEU A 113 0.31 3.45 4.03
N HIS A 114 -0.42 4.53 3.77
CA HIS A 114 -0.69 5.00 2.42
C HIS A 114 0.07 6.29 2.10
N LEU A 115 1.07 6.21 1.24
CA LEU A 115 1.95 7.29 0.79
C LEU A 115 1.79 7.59 -0.71
N GLY A 116 0.76 7.05 -1.37
CA GLY A 116 0.60 7.15 -2.82
C GLY A 116 0.66 8.60 -3.34
N GLY A 117 1.46 8.86 -4.36
CA GLY A 117 1.67 10.19 -4.95
C GLY A 117 2.56 11.13 -4.12
N CYS A 118 3.22 10.66 -3.06
CA CYS A 118 4.27 11.41 -2.37
C CYS A 118 5.57 11.39 -3.19
N THR A 119 5.61 12.17 -4.27
CA THR A 119 6.71 12.14 -5.26
C THR A 119 8.07 12.58 -4.73
N GLY A 120 8.14 13.20 -3.54
CA GLY A 120 9.39 13.58 -2.88
C GLY A 120 10.09 12.43 -2.13
N ILE A 121 9.42 11.30 -1.92
CA ILE A 121 9.99 10.14 -1.22
C ILE A 121 10.97 9.41 -2.15
N THR A 122 12.16 9.12 -1.61
CA THR A 122 13.23 8.40 -2.31
C THR A 122 13.79 7.26 -1.47
N ASP A 123 13.87 7.43 -0.16
CA ASP A 123 14.32 6.43 0.81
C ASP A 123 13.11 5.79 1.52
N VAL A 124 12.99 4.47 1.38
CA VAL A 124 11.95 3.63 2.01
C VAL A 124 12.55 2.52 2.87
N SER A 125 13.84 2.62 3.20
CA SER A 125 14.60 1.58 3.90
C SER A 125 14.06 1.21 5.29
N MET A 126 13.32 2.12 5.93
CA MET A 126 12.72 1.91 7.25
C MET A 126 11.29 1.36 7.21
N LEU A 127 10.72 1.12 6.03
CA LEU A 127 9.32 0.70 5.88
C LEU A 127 9.14 -0.82 5.72
N GLY A 128 10.18 -1.62 5.93
CA GLY A 128 10.17 -3.06 5.69
C GLY A 128 9.26 -3.89 6.60
N GLU A 129 8.86 -3.34 7.75
CA GLU A 129 7.99 -4.00 8.74
C GLU A 129 6.52 -3.53 8.66
N VAL A 130 6.20 -2.64 7.71
CA VAL A 130 4.81 -2.22 7.47
C VAL A 130 4.04 -3.39 6.86
N GLU A 131 2.85 -3.72 7.39
CA GLU A 131 2.05 -4.85 6.89
C GLU A 131 1.44 -4.52 5.52
N GLN A 132 0.83 -3.33 5.39
CA GLN A 132 0.20 -2.85 4.16
C GLN A 132 0.76 -1.49 3.76
N LEU A 133 1.44 -1.43 2.63
CA LEU A 133 2.16 -0.25 2.16
C LEU A 133 1.75 0.16 0.74
N ASP A 134 1.16 1.35 0.60
CA ASP A 134 0.89 1.97 -0.71
C ASP A 134 1.91 3.08 -0.99
N LEU A 135 2.85 2.82 -1.90
CA LEU A 135 3.83 3.77 -2.43
C LEU A 135 3.51 4.14 -3.88
N GLY A 136 2.30 3.84 -4.39
CA GLY A 136 1.96 4.04 -5.79
C GLY A 136 2.18 5.47 -6.26
N GLY A 137 2.89 5.67 -7.37
CA GLY A 137 3.21 6.99 -7.91
C GLY A 137 4.30 7.74 -7.15
N CYS A 138 5.02 7.13 -6.21
CA CYS A 138 6.24 7.68 -5.63
C CYS A 138 7.40 7.52 -6.63
N THR A 139 7.45 8.42 -7.61
CA THR A 139 8.33 8.29 -8.79
C THR A 139 9.83 8.37 -8.49
N GLY A 140 10.23 8.83 -7.29
CA GLY A 140 11.63 8.97 -6.89
C GLY A 140 12.25 7.70 -6.30
N ILE A 141 11.47 6.66 -6.03
CA ILE A 141 11.95 5.42 -5.41
C ILE A 141 12.70 4.58 -6.45
N THR A 142 13.91 4.13 -6.07
CA THR A 142 14.77 3.28 -6.90
C THR A 142 15.13 1.98 -6.19
N ASP A 143 15.40 2.05 -4.88
CA ASP A 143 15.73 0.91 -4.04
C ASP A 143 14.52 0.46 -3.22
N VAL A 144 14.12 -0.79 -3.41
CA VAL A 144 13.02 -1.45 -2.68
C VAL A 144 13.49 -2.69 -1.92
N SER A 145 14.81 -2.84 -1.73
CA SER A 145 15.42 -4.02 -1.13
C SER A 145 14.95 -4.29 0.31
N ALA A 146 14.54 -3.24 1.04
CA ALA A 146 14.02 -3.36 2.40
C ALA A 146 12.56 -3.85 2.47
N LEU A 147 11.82 -3.87 1.37
CA LEU A 147 10.36 -4.07 1.38
C LEU A 147 9.93 -5.54 1.22
N GLY A 148 10.87 -6.49 1.27
CA GLY A 148 10.58 -7.91 1.06
C GLY A 148 9.71 -8.58 2.13
N GLY A 149 9.57 -7.95 3.31
CA GLY A 149 8.75 -8.42 4.43
C GLY A 149 7.30 -7.92 4.41
N VAL A 150 6.96 -6.98 3.52
CA VAL A 150 5.62 -6.38 3.44
C VAL A 150 4.62 -7.39 2.86
N GLU A 151 3.47 -7.58 3.50
CA GLU A 151 2.45 -8.54 3.02
C GLU A 151 1.72 -8.00 1.77
N TRP A 152 1.27 -6.74 1.84
CA TRP A 152 0.59 -6.05 0.76
C TRP A 152 1.40 -4.81 0.35
N LEU A 153 1.96 -4.83 -0.86
CA LEU A 153 2.84 -3.79 -1.35
C LEU A 153 2.39 -3.28 -2.71
N LYS A 154 2.12 -1.97 -2.78
CA LYS A 154 1.80 -1.29 -4.02
C LYS A 154 2.88 -0.28 -4.39
N LEU A 155 3.53 -0.55 -5.52
CA LEU A 155 4.57 0.26 -6.15
C LEU A 155 4.14 0.75 -7.54
N SER A 156 2.87 0.58 -7.92
CA SER A 156 2.35 0.98 -9.24
C SER A 156 2.74 2.43 -9.57
N GLY A 157 3.37 2.66 -10.72
CA GLY A 157 3.84 3.98 -11.16
C GLY A 157 5.17 4.44 -10.56
N CYS A 158 5.88 3.61 -9.79
CA CYS A 158 7.27 3.86 -9.39
C CYS A 158 8.22 3.56 -10.56
N ILE A 159 8.26 4.47 -11.53
CA ILE A 159 8.87 4.28 -12.84
C ILE A 159 10.40 4.08 -12.83
N GLU A 160 11.07 4.41 -11.72
CA GLU A 160 12.53 4.35 -11.59
C GLU A 160 13.04 3.01 -11.01
N ILE A 161 12.14 2.14 -10.53
CA ILE A 161 12.51 0.81 -10.01
C ILE A 161 12.99 -0.08 -11.15
N THR A 162 14.11 -0.76 -10.92
CA THR A 162 14.72 -1.71 -11.87
C THR A 162 14.87 -3.12 -11.28
N ASP A 163 15.28 -3.20 -10.01
CA ASP A 163 15.48 -4.44 -9.28
C ASP A 163 14.31 -4.69 -8.32
N VAL A 164 13.65 -5.82 -8.49
CA VAL A 164 12.54 -6.30 -7.65
C VAL A 164 12.88 -7.64 -6.98
N SER A 165 14.14 -8.05 -6.99
CA SER A 165 14.59 -9.37 -6.51
C SER A 165 14.31 -9.62 -5.03
N ALA A 166 14.24 -8.56 -4.22
CA ALA A 166 13.92 -8.64 -2.80
C ALA A 166 12.42 -8.88 -2.51
N LEU A 167 11.53 -8.69 -3.50
CA LEU A 167 10.08 -8.67 -3.28
C LEU A 167 9.41 -10.05 -3.41
N GLY A 168 10.18 -11.13 -3.52
CA GLY A 168 9.65 -12.49 -3.70
C GLY A 168 8.81 -13.01 -2.52
N GLY A 169 8.97 -12.43 -1.31
CA GLY A 169 8.20 -12.77 -0.12
C GLY A 169 6.85 -12.06 0.02
N VAL A 170 6.58 -11.06 -0.82
CA VAL A 170 5.34 -10.26 -0.77
C VAL A 170 4.15 -11.10 -1.22
N GLU A 171 3.03 -11.04 -0.49
CA GLU A 171 1.84 -11.81 -0.84
C GLU A 171 1.04 -11.15 -1.98
N TRP A 172 0.82 -9.84 -1.89
CA TRP A 172 0.10 -9.03 -2.87
C TRP A 172 1.00 -7.91 -3.39
N LEU A 173 1.47 -8.03 -4.62
CA LEU A 173 2.44 -7.12 -5.20
C LEU A 173 1.89 -6.42 -6.44
N PHE A 174 1.83 -5.09 -6.41
CA PHE A 174 1.40 -4.26 -7.52
C PHE A 174 2.58 -3.45 -8.08
N LEU A 175 3.00 -3.78 -9.29
CA LEU A 175 4.12 -3.16 -10.02
C LEU A 175 3.66 -2.51 -11.33
N ASP A 176 2.37 -2.19 -11.45
CA ASP A 176 1.80 -1.62 -12.69
C ASP A 176 2.57 -0.38 -13.16
N GLY A 177 2.94 -0.34 -14.43
CA GLY A 177 3.67 0.80 -14.99
C GLY A 177 5.10 0.97 -14.47
N CYS A 178 5.68 0.00 -13.75
CA CYS A 178 7.12 -0.04 -13.44
C CYS A 178 7.91 -0.43 -14.69
N THR A 179 7.92 0.45 -15.69
CA THR A 179 8.37 0.15 -17.06
C THR A 179 9.85 -0.20 -17.16
N LYS A 180 10.68 0.14 -16.17
CA LYS A 180 12.11 -0.19 -16.13
C LYS A 180 12.41 -1.58 -15.55
N VAL A 181 11.43 -2.25 -14.95
CA VAL A 181 11.58 -3.64 -14.49
C VAL A 181 11.67 -4.56 -15.71
N THR A 182 12.65 -5.46 -15.69
CA THR A 182 12.92 -6.42 -16.77
C THR A 182 12.97 -7.86 -16.27
N ASP A 183 13.62 -8.08 -15.13
CA ASP A 183 13.71 -9.37 -14.48
C ASP A 183 12.66 -9.47 -13.35
N VAL A 184 11.77 -10.45 -13.50
CA VAL A 184 10.73 -10.79 -12.52
C VAL A 184 10.91 -12.21 -11.96
N SER A 185 12.09 -12.82 -12.18
CA SER A 185 12.35 -14.22 -11.86
C SER A 185 12.23 -14.56 -10.38
N ALA A 186 12.47 -13.58 -9.50
CA ALA A 186 12.35 -13.72 -8.06
C ALA A 186 10.90 -13.68 -7.55
N LEU A 187 9.91 -13.29 -8.38
CA LEU A 187 8.53 -13.08 -7.96
C LEU A 187 7.65 -14.33 -8.09
N GLY A 188 8.26 -15.51 -8.27
CA GLY A 188 7.55 -16.77 -8.53
C GLY A 188 6.67 -17.26 -7.38
N ASP A 189 6.97 -16.86 -6.14
CA ASP A 189 6.26 -17.25 -4.92
C ASP A 189 5.21 -16.21 -4.47
N VAL A 190 5.13 -15.06 -5.14
CA VAL A 190 4.10 -14.05 -4.89
C VAL A 190 2.73 -14.64 -5.20
N LYS A 191 1.77 -14.53 -4.27
CA LYS A 191 0.43 -15.12 -4.49
C LYS A 191 -0.36 -14.35 -5.54
N LYS A 192 -0.30 -13.02 -5.51
CA LYS A 192 -1.02 -12.13 -6.44
C LYS A 192 -0.12 -11.03 -6.97
N LEU A 193 0.07 -11.00 -8.27
CA LEU A 193 1.04 -10.14 -8.93
C LEU A 193 0.39 -9.35 -10.07
N TRP A 194 0.55 -8.03 -10.02
CA TRP A 194 0.12 -7.12 -11.08
C TRP A 194 1.33 -6.43 -11.72
N LEU A 195 1.48 -6.62 -13.01
CA LEU A 195 2.57 -6.10 -13.85
C LEU A 195 1.99 -5.35 -15.06
N ASN A 196 0.79 -4.76 -14.95
CA ASN A 196 0.12 -4.14 -16.10
C ASN A 196 1.05 -3.09 -16.74
N GLY A 197 1.27 -3.18 -18.06
CA GLY A 197 2.10 -2.24 -18.79
C GLY A 197 3.60 -2.29 -18.48
N CYS A 198 4.12 -3.35 -17.84
CA CYS A 198 5.55 -3.59 -17.70
C CYS A 198 6.14 -4.12 -19.03
N THR A 199 6.18 -3.25 -20.05
CA THR A 199 6.45 -3.63 -21.44
C THR A 199 7.84 -4.24 -21.68
N ASN A 200 8.79 -4.02 -20.78
CA ASN A 200 10.15 -4.56 -20.89
C ASN A 200 10.32 -5.94 -20.22
N VAL A 201 9.30 -6.45 -19.54
CA VAL A 201 9.27 -7.83 -19.05
C VAL A 201 8.97 -8.76 -20.22
N THR A 202 9.91 -9.66 -20.53
CA THR A 202 9.82 -10.60 -21.66
C THR A 202 9.84 -12.06 -21.23
N ASP A 203 10.58 -12.38 -20.16
CA ASP A 203 10.63 -13.71 -19.57
C ASP A 203 9.73 -13.78 -18.32
N VAL A 204 8.70 -14.61 -18.39
CA VAL A 204 7.76 -14.89 -17.28
C VAL A 204 7.80 -16.35 -16.85
N SER A 205 8.82 -17.11 -17.28
CA SER A 205 8.93 -18.56 -17.07
C SER A 205 8.96 -18.97 -15.60
N LYS A 206 9.36 -18.06 -14.71
CA LYS A 206 9.43 -18.29 -13.25
C LYS A 206 8.15 -17.93 -12.51
N LEU A 207 7.15 -17.33 -13.15
CA LEU A 207 5.90 -16.92 -12.52
C LEU A 207 4.83 -18.03 -12.45
N GLY A 208 5.18 -19.28 -12.76
CA GLY A 208 4.22 -20.40 -12.76
C GLY A 208 3.62 -20.75 -11.39
N GLY A 209 4.25 -20.30 -10.30
CA GLY A 209 3.74 -20.45 -8.93
C GLY A 209 2.69 -19.41 -8.52
N VAL A 210 2.56 -18.31 -9.28
CA VAL A 210 1.64 -17.22 -8.97
C VAL A 210 0.19 -17.67 -9.17
N LYS A 211 -0.69 -17.38 -8.20
CA LYS A 211 -2.10 -17.78 -8.29
C LYS A 211 -2.93 -16.84 -9.16
N ILE A 212 -2.74 -15.53 -8.98
CA ILE A 212 -3.40 -14.47 -9.74
C ILE A 212 -2.34 -13.60 -10.38
N LEU A 213 -2.25 -13.62 -11.71
CA LEU A 213 -1.24 -12.90 -12.46
C LEU A 213 -1.88 -12.00 -13.50
N ASN A 214 -1.56 -10.71 -13.42
CA ASN A 214 -1.99 -9.73 -14.41
C ASN A 214 -0.79 -9.16 -15.17
N LEU A 215 -0.70 -9.50 -16.46
CA LEU A 215 0.32 -9.09 -17.41
C LEU A 215 -0.26 -8.25 -18.54
N ARG A 216 -1.44 -7.63 -18.35
CA ARG A 216 -2.10 -6.84 -19.39
C ARG A 216 -1.14 -5.82 -20.01
N GLY A 217 -1.08 -5.81 -21.33
CA GLY A 217 -0.27 -4.87 -22.10
C GLY A 217 1.24 -5.12 -22.00
N CYS A 218 1.70 -6.25 -21.46
CA CYS A 218 3.10 -6.67 -21.53
C CYS A 218 3.40 -7.23 -22.94
N THR A 219 3.53 -6.33 -23.90
CA THR A 219 3.65 -6.66 -25.34
C THR A 219 4.95 -7.38 -25.71
N GLY A 220 5.98 -7.33 -24.87
CA GLY A 220 7.26 -8.02 -25.08
C GLY A 220 7.23 -9.53 -24.78
N ILE A 221 6.16 -10.04 -24.16
CA ILE A 221 6.02 -11.46 -23.82
C ILE A 221 5.64 -12.25 -25.07
N THR A 222 6.37 -13.33 -25.32
CA THR A 222 6.13 -14.24 -26.46
C THR A 222 5.89 -15.69 -26.03
N ASP A 223 6.51 -16.11 -24.92
CA ASP A 223 6.35 -17.44 -24.35
C ASP A 223 5.62 -17.38 -23.00
N VAL A 224 4.50 -18.09 -22.91
CA VAL A 224 3.66 -18.23 -21.71
C VAL A 224 3.50 -19.69 -21.29
N SER A 225 4.35 -20.59 -21.82
CA SER A 225 4.22 -22.03 -21.65
C SER A 225 4.28 -22.51 -20.20
N MET A 226 4.94 -21.75 -19.34
CA MET A 226 5.10 -22.04 -17.91
C MET A 226 3.96 -21.50 -17.03
N LEU A 227 2.99 -20.77 -17.59
CA LEU A 227 1.90 -20.15 -16.83
C LEU A 227 0.62 -21.03 -16.76
N GLY A 228 0.72 -22.30 -17.14
CA GLY A 228 -0.44 -23.20 -17.27
C GLY A 228 -1.13 -23.58 -15.95
N SER A 229 -0.47 -23.37 -14.80
CA SER A 229 -0.98 -23.66 -13.45
C SER A 229 -1.69 -22.48 -12.77
N ILE A 230 -1.61 -21.28 -13.36
CA ILE A 230 -2.19 -20.06 -12.78
C ILE A 230 -3.72 -20.17 -12.73
N GLU A 231 -4.33 -19.75 -11.63
CA GLU A 231 -5.79 -19.81 -11.49
C GLU A 231 -6.47 -18.69 -12.30
N GLU A 232 -5.98 -17.46 -12.16
CA GLU A 232 -6.47 -16.29 -12.87
C GLU A 232 -5.33 -15.57 -13.61
N LEU A 233 -5.38 -15.59 -14.93
CA LEU A 233 -4.34 -15.02 -15.79
C LEU A 233 -4.95 -14.00 -16.76
N ASN A 234 -4.49 -12.76 -16.65
CA ASN A 234 -4.84 -11.70 -17.59
C ASN A 234 -3.66 -11.39 -18.51
N LEU A 235 -3.80 -11.74 -19.79
CA LEU A 235 -2.85 -11.45 -20.85
C LEU A 235 -3.41 -10.44 -21.85
N HIS A 236 -4.47 -9.70 -21.51
CA HIS A 236 -5.12 -8.75 -22.41
C HIS A 236 -4.10 -7.82 -23.08
N GLY A 237 -4.13 -7.73 -24.41
CA GLY A 237 -3.24 -6.87 -25.18
C GLY A 237 -1.77 -7.32 -25.22
N CYS A 238 -1.44 -8.55 -24.81
CA CYS A 238 -0.11 -9.13 -25.02
C CYS A 238 0.05 -9.59 -26.48
N THR A 239 0.34 -8.64 -27.36
CA THR A 239 0.33 -8.84 -28.82
C THR A 239 1.46 -9.74 -29.34
N GLY A 240 2.54 -9.93 -28.56
CA GLY A 240 3.66 -10.80 -28.92
C GLY A 240 3.38 -12.31 -28.79
N ILE A 241 2.29 -12.69 -28.11
CA ILE A 241 1.94 -14.10 -27.87
C ILE A 241 1.30 -14.70 -29.12
N THR A 242 1.80 -15.86 -29.54
CA THR A 242 1.28 -16.61 -30.69
C THR A 242 0.80 -18.01 -30.33
N ASN A 243 1.31 -18.59 -29.24
CA ASN A 243 0.99 -19.94 -28.79
C ASN A 243 0.52 -19.95 -27.34
N VAL A 244 -0.72 -20.42 -27.13
CA VAL A 244 -1.36 -20.53 -25.80
C VAL A 244 -1.73 -21.97 -25.45
N SER A 245 -1.23 -22.96 -26.20
CA SER A 245 -1.60 -24.37 -26.04
C SER A 245 -1.33 -24.95 -24.65
N LYS A 246 -0.41 -24.36 -23.90
CA LYS A 246 -0.05 -24.77 -22.53
C LYS A 246 -0.89 -24.11 -21.44
N LEU A 247 -1.78 -23.18 -21.79
CA LEU A 247 -2.65 -22.49 -20.82
C LEU A 247 -3.99 -23.20 -20.57
N GLY A 248 -4.16 -24.44 -21.05
CA GLY A 248 -5.41 -25.20 -20.90
C GLY A 248 -5.84 -25.45 -19.44
N GLY A 249 -4.91 -25.36 -18.48
CA GLY A 249 -5.19 -25.51 -17.04
C GLY A 249 -5.69 -24.23 -16.35
N VAL A 250 -5.58 -23.06 -16.99
CA VAL A 250 -5.96 -21.78 -16.39
C VAL A 250 -7.48 -21.66 -16.29
N LYS A 251 -8.02 -21.39 -15.10
CA LYS A 251 -9.48 -21.32 -14.88
C LYS A 251 -10.10 -20.06 -15.49
N CYS A 252 -9.51 -18.91 -15.19
CA CYS A 252 -9.94 -17.61 -15.69
C CYS A 252 -8.84 -17.02 -16.57
N LEU A 253 -9.04 -17.02 -17.89
CA LEU A 253 -8.05 -16.57 -18.86
C LEU A 253 -8.63 -15.44 -19.72
N ASP A 254 -7.99 -14.27 -19.70
CA ASP A 254 -8.29 -13.15 -20.62
C ASP A 254 -7.19 -13.00 -21.67
N LEU A 255 -7.55 -13.21 -22.94
CA LEU A 255 -6.70 -13.08 -24.13
C LEU A 255 -7.18 -11.95 -25.06
N LYS A 256 -8.12 -11.11 -24.64
CA LYS A 256 -8.62 -10.01 -25.48
C LYS A 256 -7.49 -9.14 -26.00
N GLY A 257 -7.52 -8.84 -27.30
CA GLY A 257 -6.47 -8.03 -27.94
C GLY A 257 -5.12 -8.74 -28.12
N CYS A 258 -4.99 -10.04 -27.85
CA CYS A 258 -3.84 -10.84 -28.25
C CYS A 258 -3.93 -11.19 -29.74
N THR A 259 -3.51 -10.26 -30.59
CA THR A 259 -3.70 -10.35 -32.05
C THR A 259 -2.82 -11.39 -32.75
N GLY A 260 -1.77 -11.90 -32.09
CA GLY A 260 -0.86 -12.91 -32.64
C GLY A 260 -1.37 -14.36 -32.55
N ILE A 261 -2.43 -14.61 -31.78
CA ILE A 261 -2.97 -15.96 -31.55
C ILE A 261 -3.94 -16.33 -32.67
N THR A 262 -3.68 -17.43 -33.37
CA THR A 262 -4.54 -17.94 -34.45
C THR A 262 -5.31 -19.21 -34.08
N ASP A 263 -4.86 -19.94 -33.07
CA ASP A 263 -5.50 -21.17 -32.58
C ASP A 263 -5.81 -21.06 -31.09
N PHE A 264 -7.08 -21.24 -30.75
CA PHE A 264 -7.60 -21.23 -29.38
C PHE A 264 -8.21 -22.57 -28.97
N SER A 265 -8.02 -23.63 -29.75
CA SER A 265 -8.61 -24.96 -29.53
C SER A 265 -8.27 -25.55 -28.15
N MET A 266 -7.07 -25.28 -27.65
CA MET A 266 -6.56 -25.76 -26.36
C MET A 266 -6.95 -24.88 -25.16
N VAL A 267 -7.59 -23.74 -25.40
CA VAL A 267 -8.03 -22.78 -24.37
C VAL A 267 -9.50 -22.37 -24.56
N PRO A 268 -10.46 -23.32 -24.55
CA PRO A 268 -11.87 -23.03 -24.78
C PRO A 268 -12.48 -22.08 -23.73
N GLN A 269 -11.90 -22.01 -22.54
CA GLN A 269 -12.31 -21.15 -21.42
C GLN A 269 -11.91 -19.68 -21.57
N ALA A 270 -11.00 -19.36 -22.49
CA ALA A 270 -10.47 -18.01 -22.63
C ALA A 270 -11.53 -17.00 -23.11
N ARG A 271 -11.54 -15.82 -22.51
CA ARG A 271 -12.18 -14.62 -23.08
C ARG A 271 -11.29 -14.09 -24.21
N LYS A 272 -11.88 -13.90 -25.38
CA LYS A 272 -11.19 -13.51 -26.63
C LYS A 272 -11.71 -12.17 -27.11
#